data_AF-A0A1F3KCP0-F1
#
_entry.id   AF-A0A1F3KCP0-F1
#
_cell.length_a   1.000
_cell.length_b   1.000
_cell.length_c   1.000
_cell.angle_alpha   90.00
_cell.angle_beta   90.00
_cell.angle_gamma   90.00
#
_symmetry.space_group_name_H-M   'P 1'
#
loop_
_entity.id
_entity.type
_entity.pdbx_description
1 polymer ?
#
loop_
_entity_poly.entity_id
_entity_poly.type
_entity_poly.pdbx_seq_one_letter_code
_entity_poly.pdbx_strand_id
1 'polypeptide(L)'
;MKANLKTTKYADNTTIQNITDNTAWSTSSTGAYCDYNNISTDYGHLYNWYAVNNIKNICPTDWHVPTNTEWQTLIDYLGGKAVAGGKMKESGYYHWANPNTGADNSSNFTALPGGNRNYSGFFNDLTEYAYFWSSDAAYKWKILFSGSTEISSGNGYSNMGFSVRCVKN
;
A
#
# COMPACT_ATOMS: atom_id res chain seq x y z
N MET A 1 -5.10 -10.04 -5.79
CA MET A 1 -3.97 -10.88 -5.33
C MET A 1 -3.95 -10.89 -3.80
N LYS A 2 -3.47 -11.97 -3.16
CA LYS A 2 -3.39 -12.05 -1.70
C LYS A 2 -2.15 -11.38 -1.07
N ALA A 3 -1.17 -10.96 -1.89
CA ALA A 3 0.10 -10.38 -1.45
C ALA A 3 0.30 -8.95 -1.97
N ASN A 4 1.16 -8.18 -1.30
CA ASN A 4 1.55 -6.84 -1.75
C ASN A 4 2.32 -6.98 -3.05
N LEU A 5 2.14 -6.02 -3.96
CA LEU A 5 2.79 -6.06 -5.26
C LEU A 5 4.32 -6.00 -5.10
N LYS A 6 5.01 -6.86 -5.85
CA LYS A 6 6.48 -6.98 -5.90
C LYS A 6 7.01 -6.89 -7.34
N THR A 7 6.28 -6.21 -8.23
CA THR A 7 6.72 -6.04 -9.62
C THR A 7 7.76 -4.94 -9.75
N THR A 8 8.72 -5.15 -10.63
CA THR A 8 9.73 -4.15 -11.03
C THR A 8 9.45 -3.59 -12.42
N LYS A 9 8.31 -3.98 -13.01
CA LYS A 9 7.88 -3.63 -14.37
C LYS A 9 6.39 -3.30 -14.40
N TYR A 10 6.01 -2.42 -15.30
CA TYR A 10 4.61 -2.20 -15.69
C TYR A 10 4.08 -3.38 -16.51
N ALA A 11 2.77 -3.39 -16.80
CA ALA A 11 2.11 -4.43 -17.58
C ALA A 11 2.69 -4.58 -19.01
N ASP A 12 3.22 -3.49 -19.58
CA ASP A 12 3.89 -3.47 -20.89
C ASP A 12 5.35 -3.95 -20.85
N ASN A 13 5.81 -4.49 -19.72
CA ASN A 13 7.19 -4.90 -19.43
C ASN A 13 8.22 -3.77 -19.32
N THR A 14 7.82 -2.50 -19.41
CA THR A 14 8.77 -1.41 -19.16
C THR A 14 9.12 -1.32 -17.69
N THR A 15 10.39 -1.00 -17.41
CA THR A 15 10.93 -1.01 -16.05
C THR A 15 10.39 0.17 -15.23
N ILE A 16 10.09 -0.10 -13.97
CA ILE A 16 9.86 0.91 -12.95
C ILE A 16 11.23 1.24 -12.34
N GLN A 17 11.52 2.52 -12.09
CA GLN A 17 12.83 2.90 -11.56
C GLN A 17 12.97 2.47 -10.10
N ASN A 18 14.02 1.73 -9.75
CA ASN A 18 14.37 1.51 -8.34
C ASN A 18 15.17 2.73 -7.85
N ILE A 19 14.57 3.56 -7.01
CA ILE A 19 15.23 4.74 -6.46
C ILE A 19 15.49 4.48 -4.98
N THR A 20 16.75 4.38 -4.57
CA THR A 20 17.13 4.14 -3.17
C THR A 20 17.58 5.39 -2.44
N ASP A 21 18.07 6.41 -3.17
CA ASP A 21 18.47 7.71 -2.62
C ASP A 21 17.28 8.60 -2.24
N ASN A 22 17.37 9.28 -1.10
CA ASN A 22 16.27 10.08 -0.54
C ASN A 22 16.01 11.36 -1.33
N THR A 23 17.06 11.99 -1.86
CA THR A 23 16.95 13.23 -2.64
C THR A 23 16.35 12.93 -4.01
N ALA A 24 16.84 11.89 -4.68
CA ALA A 24 16.28 11.40 -5.94
C ALA A 24 14.82 10.96 -5.78
N TRP A 25 14.47 10.31 -4.66
CA TRP A 25 13.09 9.92 -4.38
C TRP A 25 12.17 11.14 -4.21
N SER A 26 12.56 12.06 -3.33
CA SER A 26 11.74 13.24 -2.98
C SER A 26 11.50 14.17 -4.18
N THR A 27 12.43 14.22 -5.13
CA THR A 27 12.35 15.05 -6.34
C THR A 27 11.80 14.31 -7.57
N SER A 28 11.53 13.00 -7.46
CA SER A 28 11.04 12.21 -8.59
C SER A 28 9.65 12.64 -9.05
N SER A 29 9.49 12.74 -10.36
CA SER A 29 8.21 12.96 -11.06
C SER A 29 7.83 11.78 -11.97
N THR A 30 8.58 10.68 -11.89
CA THR A 30 8.35 9.45 -12.64
C THR A 30 8.04 8.30 -11.70
N GLY A 31 7.43 7.24 -12.24
CA GLY A 31 7.10 6.08 -11.44
C GLY A 31 8.34 5.37 -10.90
N ALA A 32 8.39 5.20 -9.59
CA ALA A 32 9.51 4.60 -8.87
C ALA A 32 9.02 3.60 -7.82
N TYR A 33 9.90 2.67 -7.48
CA TYR A 33 9.72 1.75 -6.37
C TYR A 33 10.99 1.65 -5.52
N CYS A 34 10.85 1.15 -4.31
CA CYS A 34 11.94 0.68 -3.48
C CYS A 34 11.42 -0.36 -2.48
N ASP A 35 12.31 -1.12 -1.86
CA ASP A 35 11.98 -1.87 -0.66
C ASP A 35 12.10 -0.98 0.58
N TYR A 36 11.42 -1.33 1.67
CA TYR A 36 11.59 -0.64 2.94
C TYR A 36 13.05 -0.68 3.39
N ASN A 37 13.62 0.46 3.77
CA ASN A 37 15.06 0.62 4.07
C ASN A 37 16.00 0.12 2.96
N ASN A 38 15.50 -0.04 1.72
CA ASN A 38 16.21 -0.64 0.60
C ASN A 38 16.67 -2.09 0.88
N ILE A 39 15.94 -2.82 1.73
CA ILE A 39 16.21 -4.22 2.07
C ILE A 39 15.00 -5.06 1.66
N SER A 40 15.24 -6.08 0.85
CA SER A 40 14.17 -6.97 0.38
C SER A 40 13.50 -7.69 1.55
N THR A 41 12.17 -7.64 1.59
CA THR A 41 11.35 -8.18 2.69
C THR A 41 10.04 -8.78 2.16
N ASP A 42 9.28 -9.42 3.05
CA ASP A 42 7.97 -9.98 2.72
C ASP A 42 6.85 -8.94 2.60
N TYR A 43 7.14 -7.68 2.97
CA TYR A 43 6.19 -6.55 2.94
C TYR A 43 5.78 -6.07 1.54
N GLY A 44 6.48 -6.50 0.48
CA GLY A 44 6.26 -5.96 -0.85
C GLY A 44 7.10 -4.71 -1.12
N HIS A 45 6.92 -4.13 -2.31
CA HIS A 45 7.58 -2.87 -2.65
C HIS A 45 6.73 -1.67 -2.24
N LEU A 46 7.42 -0.57 -1.95
CA LEU A 46 6.83 0.75 -1.81
C LEU A 46 6.93 1.45 -3.16
N TYR A 47 5.79 1.82 -3.72
CA TYR A 47 5.69 2.52 -5.00
C TYR A 47 5.30 3.97 -4.77
N ASN A 48 5.81 4.88 -5.57
CA ASN A 48 5.26 6.24 -5.59
C ASN A 48 3.95 6.31 -6.38
N TRP A 49 3.19 7.40 -6.21
CA TRP A 49 1.89 7.53 -6.88
C TRP A 49 2.05 7.63 -8.40
N TYR A 50 3.18 8.10 -8.91
CA TYR A 50 3.45 8.13 -10.36
C TYR A 50 3.58 6.73 -10.98
N ALA A 51 4.00 5.72 -10.21
CA ALA A 51 3.99 4.34 -10.65
C ALA A 51 2.56 3.77 -10.67
N VAL A 52 1.74 4.17 -9.69
CA VAL A 52 0.33 3.75 -9.61
C VAL A 52 -0.51 4.38 -10.71
N ASN A 53 -0.40 5.70 -10.90
CA ASN A 53 -1.11 6.46 -11.91
C ASN A 53 -0.29 6.58 -13.19
N ASN A 54 0.02 5.43 -13.79
CA ASN A 54 0.74 5.33 -15.05
C ASN A 54 -0.13 4.68 -16.12
N ILE A 55 -0.13 5.22 -17.34
CA ILE A 55 -0.89 4.67 -18.48
C ILE A 55 -0.52 3.22 -18.81
N LYS A 56 0.68 2.79 -18.43
CA LYS A 56 1.19 1.44 -18.66
C LYS A 56 0.70 0.39 -17.67
N ASN A 57 -0.04 0.83 -16.64
CA ASN A 57 -0.56 0.04 -15.54
C ASN A 57 0.50 -0.70 -14.72
N ILE A 58 0.43 -0.56 -13.41
CA ILE A 58 1.33 -1.28 -12.51
C ILE A 58 0.87 -2.72 -12.24
N CYS A 59 -0.43 -2.96 -12.32
CA CYS A 59 -1.02 -4.28 -12.14
C CYS A 59 -0.94 -5.11 -13.43
N PRO A 60 -0.86 -6.44 -13.35
CA PRO A 60 -0.91 -7.32 -14.52
C PRO A 60 -2.21 -7.15 -15.32
N THR A 61 -2.22 -7.63 -16.57
CA THR A 61 -3.43 -7.72 -17.40
C THR A 61 -4.57 -8.41 -16.65
N ASP A 62 -5.79 -7.87 -16.79
CA ASP A 62 -7.01 -8.26 -16.06
C ASP A 62 -7.03 -7.93 -14.56
N TRP A 63 -6.08 -7.13 -14.10
CA TRP A 63 -6.05 -6.59 -12.74
C TRP A 63 -5.82 -5.07 -12.75
N HIS A 64 -6.32 -4.40 -11.71
CA HIS A 64 -6.13 -2.97 -11.50
C HIS A 64 -5.86 -2.64 -10.03
N VAL A 65 -5.36 -1.43 -9.80
CA VAL A 65 -5.24 -0.88 -8.43
C VAL A 65 -6.65 -0.51 -7.96
N PRO A 66 -7.07 -0.89 -6.75
CA PRO A 66 -8.43 -0.64 -6.29
C PRO A 66 -8.77 0.86 -6.32
N THR A 67 -9.96 1.15 -6.80
CA THR A 67 -10.62 2.45 -6.68
C THR A 67 -11.12 2.67 -5.25
N ASN A 68 -11.47 3.90 -4.90
CA ASN A 68 -12.14 4.24 -3.66
C ASN A 68 -13.49 3.55 -3.51
N THR A 69 -14.23 3.36 -4.61
CA THR A 69 -15.50 2.64 -4.59
C THR A 69 -15.31 1.17 -4.22
N GLU A 70 -14.27 0.52 -4.74
CA GLU A 70 -13.95 -0.87 -4.40
C GLU A 70 -13.42 -0.99 -2.97
N TRP A 71 -12.61 -0.04 -2.52
CA TRP A 71 -12.23 0.07 -1.11
C TRP A 71 -13.47 0.22 -0.23
N GLN A 72 -14.40 1.10 -0.58
CA GLN A 72 -15.63 1.32 0.17
C GLN A 72 -16.49 0.05 0.21
N THR A 73 -16.61 -0.66 -0.92
CA THR A 73 -17.31 -1.94 -1.01
C THR A 73 -16.73 -2.97 -0.03
N LEU A 74 -15.40 -3.10 0.03
CA LEU A 74 -14.75 -3.99 1.00
C LEU A 74 -14.97 -3.53 2.44
N ILE A 75 -14.88 -2.22 2.70
CA ILE A 75 -15.10 -1.64 4.03
C ILE A 75 -16.52 -1.94 4.53
N ASP A 76 -17.53 -1.72 3.69
CA ASP A 76 -18.93 -1.95 4.03
C ASP A 76 -19.21 -3.44 4.23
N TYR A 77 -18.68 -4.30 3.36
CA TYR A 77 -18.75 -5.75 3.53
C TYR A 77 -18.18 -6.22 4.88
N LEU A 78 -17.12 -5.57 5.37
CA LEU A 78 -16.49 -5.89 6.64
C LEU A 78 -17.18 -5.27 7.86
N GLY A 79 -18.32 -4.58 7.68
CA GLY A 79 -19.09 -3.98 8.77
C GLY A 79 -18.76 -2.51 9.04
N GLY A 80 -18.16 -1.83 8.07
CA GLY A 80 -17.92 -0.39 8.09
C GLY A 80 -16.56 0.03 8.63
N LYS A 81 -16.26 1.31 8.43
CA LYS A 81 -14.92 1.91 8.63
C LYS A 81 -14.32 1.61 10.00
N ALA A 82 -15.12 1.68 11.08
CA ALA A 82 -14.68 1.54 12.47
C ALA A 82 -14.10 0.15 12.82
N VAL A 83 -14.44 -0.89 12.07
CA VAL A 83 -14.04 -2.28 12.36
C VAL A 83 -13.29 -2.94 11.21
N ALA A 84 -13.47 -2.45 9.98
CA ALA A 84 -12.93 -3.08 8.79
C ALA A 84 -11.39 -3.17 8.82
N GLY A 85 -10.71 -2.19 9.42
CA GLY A 85 -9.25 -2.19 9.51
C GLY A 85 -8.71 -3.37 10.30
N GLY A 86 -9.32 -3.72 11.45
CA GLY A 86 -8.98 -4.93 12.20
C GLY A 86 -9.11 -6.18 11.34
N LYS A 87 -10.24 -6.33 10.65
CA LYS A 87 -10.54 -7.50 9.80
C LYS A 87 -9.64 -7.65 8.57
N MET A 88 -8.96 -6.57 8.16
CA MET A 88 -8.01 -6.57 7.04
C MET A 88 -6.59 -6.96 7.44
N LYS A 89 -6.19 -6.73 8.70
CA LYS A 89 -4.81 -6.97 9.16
C LYS A 89 -4.51 -8.45 9.27
N GLU A 90 -3.26 -8.82 8.98
CA GLU A 90 -2.71 -10.11 9.40
C GLU A 90 -2.93 -10.28 10.91
N SER A 91 -3.44 -11.44 11.31
CA SER A 91 -3.68 -11.80 12.71
C SER A 91 -2.37 -12.08 13.45
N GLY A 92 -2.31 -11.76 14.74
CA GLY A 92 -1.13 -12.02 15.57
C GLY A 92 -0.07 -10.92 15.44
N TYR A 93 1.18 -11.27 15.75
CA TYR A 93 2.28 -10.30 15.93
C TYR A 93 3.54 -10.66 15.15
N TYR A 94 3.41 -11.50 14.13
CA TYR A 94 4.59 -11.91 13.34
C TYR A 94 5.19 -10.71 12.60
N HIS A 95 4.34 -9.89 11.95
CA HIS A 95 4.76 -8.63 11.36
C HIS A 95 4.26 -7.39 12.11
N TRP A 96 3.05 -7.45 12.68
CA TRP A 96 2.44 -6.30 13.37
C TRP A 96 2.97 -6.14 14.79
N ALA A 97 3.28 -4.89 15.14
CA ALA A 97 3.54 -4.51 16.53
C ALA A 97 2.31 -4.70 17.41
N ASN A 98 2.55 -4.95 18.70
CA ASN A 98 1.50 -4.87 19.72
C ASN A 98 0.89 -3.44 19.72
N PRO A 99 -0.45 -3.29 19.83
CA PRO A 99 -1.44 -4.29 20.21
C PRO A 99 -2.10 -5.06 19.05
N ASN A 100 -1.85 -4.68 17.79
CA ASN A 100 -2.56 -5.17 16.61
C ASN A 100 -4.09 -5.33 16.83
N THR A 101 -4.70 -4.28 17.38
CA THR A 101 -6.07 -4.27 17.90
C THR A 101 -7.06 -4.80 16.86
N GLY A 102 -7.86 -5.78 17.28
CA GLY A 102 -8.95 -6.37 16.51
C GLY A 102 -8.54 -7.11 15.23
N ALA A 103 -7.25 -7.48 15.10
CA ALA A 103 -6.77 -8.20 13.93
C ALA A 103 -7.21 -9.68 13.93
N ASP A 104 -8.06 -10.05 12.99
CA ASP A 104 -8.51 -11.43 12.79
C ASP A 104 -8.33 -11.95 11.35
N ASN A 105 -7.96 -11.08 10.42
CA ASN A 105 -7.83 -11.38 9.00
C ASN A 105 -9.06 -12.07 8.35
N SER A 106 -10.26 -11.89 8.90
CA SER A 106 -11.50 -12.51 8.39
C SER A 106 -11.83 -12.12 6.95
N SER A 107 -11.25 -11.02 6.46
CA SER A 107 -11.34 -10.58 5.06
C SER A 107 -10.50 -11.38 4.06
N ASN A 108 -9.52 -12.16 4.52
CA ASN A 108 -8.44 -12.74 3.69
C ASN A 108 -7.57 -11.70 2.95
N PHE A 109 -7.63 -10.43 3.34
CA PHE A 109 -6.82 -9.36 2.75
C PHE A 109 -5.34 -9.45 3.18
N THR A 110 -5.09 -9.92 4.41
CA THR A 110 -3.76 -10.13 5.01
C THR A 110 -2.87 -8.90 4.85
N ALA A 111 -3.30 -7.75 5.37
CA ALA A 111 -2.48 -6.53 5.34
C ALA A 111 -1.20 -6.72 6.15
N LEU A 112 -0.07 -6.38 5.53
CA LEU A 112 1.23 -6.37 6.18
C LEU A 112 1.67 -4.92 6.48
N PRO A 113 2.25 -4.65 7.66
CA PRO A 113 2.66 -3.32 8.10
C PRO A 113 4.03 -2.92 7.53
N GLY A 114 4.10 -2.78 6.21
CA GLY A 114 5.32 -2.46 5.49
C GLY A 114 5.84 -1.04 5.66
N GLY A 115 5.20 -0.22 6.51
CA GLY A 115 5.52 1.19 6.67
C GLY A 115 5.34 1.98 5.38
N ASN A 116 6.00 3.13 5.31
CA ASN A 116 6.02 3.97 4.12
C ASN A 116 7.40 4.55 3.83
N ARG A 117 7.49 5.18 2.66
CA ARG A 117 8.53 6.16 2.34
C ARG A 117 7.88 7.54 2.23
N ASN A 118 8.29 8.47 3.06
CA ASN A 118 7.65 9.79 3.12
C ASN A 118 8.09 10.71 1.96
N TYR A 119 7.50 11.90 1.89
CA TYR A 119 7.74 12.88 0.82
C TYR A 119 9.19 13.42 0.78
N SER A 120 9.94 13.29 1.88
CA SER A 120 11.37 13.63 1.97
C SER A 120 12.28 12.43 1.64
N GLY A 121 11.70 11.28 1.28
CA GLY A 121 12.41 10.06 0.93
C GLY A 121 12.83 9.18 2.12
N PHE A 122 12.48 9.53 3.37
CA PHE A 122 12.81 8.70 4.53
C PHE A 122 11.76 7.62 4.79
N PHE A 123 12.18 6.52 5.39
CA PHE A 123 11.32 5.40 5.75
C PHE A 123 10.76 5.55 7.15
N ASN A 124 9.48 5.27 7.33
CA ASN A 124 8.78 5.39 8.61
C ASN A 124 7.84 4.19 8.85
N ASP A 125 7.47 3.99 10.11
CA ASP A 125 6.23 3.30 10.51
C ASP A 125 6.17 1.78 10.22
N LEU A 126 7.30 1.14 9.96
CA LEU A 126 7.37 -0.32 9.83
C LEU A 126 6.79 -1.01 11.07
N THR A 127 6.08 -2.12 10.88
CA THR A 127 5.39 -2.91 11.93
C THR A 127 4.17 -2.24 12.56
N GLU A 128 4.06 -0.91 12.51
CA GLU A 128 2.97 -0.15 13.12
C GLU A 128 1.86 0.22 12.13
N TYR A 129 2.22 0.47 10.86
CA TYR A 129 1.26 0.94 9.86
C TYR A 129 1.40 0.20 8.53
N ALA A 130 0.25 -0.04 7.89
CA ALA A 130 0.16 -0.49 6.51
C ALA A 130 -0.47 0.61 5.66
N TYR A 131 0.22 1.02 4.59
CA TYR A 131 -0.22 2.06 3.67
C TYR A 131 -0.50 1.44 2.30
N PHE A 132 -1.65 1.73 1.73
CA PHE A 132 -2.04 1.26 0.41
C PHE A 132 -2.47 2.40 -0.48
N TRP A 133 -2.05 2.38 -1.74
CA TRP A 133 -2.60 3.28 -2.75
C TRP A 133 -4.01 2.89 -3.20
N SER A 134 -4.75 3.91 -3.61
CA SER A 134 -5.95 3.88 -4.44
C SER A 134 -5.59 4.43 -5.83
N SER A 135 -6.27 3.97 -6.87
CA SER A 135 -6.12 4.53 -8.22
C SER A 135 -6.70 5.94 -8.34
N ASP A 136 -7.56 6.35 -7.41
CA ASP A 136 -8.20 7.67 -7.44
C ASP A 136 -7.28 8.78 -6.93
N ALA A 137 -7.28 9.91 -7.65
CA ALA A 137 -6.52 11.11 -7.25
C ALA A 137 -7.13 11.83 -6.04
N ALA A 138 -8.45 11.68 -5.83
CA ALA A 138 -9.11 12.05 -4.59
C ALA A 138 -8.94 10.89 -3.59
N TYR A 139 -8.44 11.14 -2.38
CA TYR A 139 -8.19 10.11 -1.36
C TYR A 139 -7.25 8.97 -1.78
N LYS A 140 -6.05 9.37 -2.23
CA LYS A 140 -5.04 8.47 -2.80
C LYS A 140 -4.65 7.30 -1.91
N TRP A 141 -4.77 7.37 -0.59
CA TRP A 141 -4.28 6.31 0.28
C TRP A 141 -5.33 5.74 1.24
N LYS A 142 -5.04 4.53 1.71
CA LYS A 142 -5.69 3.84 2.83
C LYS A 142 -4.63 3.45 3.85
N ILE A 143 -4.95 3.62 5.14
CA ILE A 143 -4.04 3.32 6.25
C ILE A 143 -4.72 2.40 7.25
N LEU A 144 -3.96 1.40 7.69
CA LEU A 144 -4.27 0.55 8.84
C LEU A 144 -3.21 0.79 9.91
N PHE A 145 -3.63 0.90 11.16
CA PHE A 145 -2.76 1.14 12.31
C PHE A 145 -2.84 -0.03 13.30
N SER A 146 -1.71 -0.42 13.88
CA SER A 146 -1.63 -1.48 14.89
C SER A 146 -2.55 -1.20 16.09
N GLY A 147 -2.67 0.06 16.53
CA GLY A 147 -3.48 0.44 17.68
C GLY A 147 -4.98 0.62 17.42
N SER A 148 -5.45 0.47 16.17
CA SER A 148 -6.85 0.75 15.80
C SER A 148 -7.49 -0.40 15.02
N THR A 149 -8.81 -0.51 15.13
CA THR A 149 -9.66 -1.35 14.27
C THR A 149 -10.17 -0.60 13.04
N GLU A 150 -9.99 0.72 13.00
CA GLU A 150 -10.46 1.57 11.92
C GLU A 150 -9.50 1.56 10.71
N ILE A 151 -10.06 1.70 9.52
CA ILE A 151 -9.31 2.04 8.30
C ILE A 151 -9.45 3.52 7.99
N SER A 152 -8.33 4.21 7.84
CA SER A 152 -8.29 5.64 7.50
C SER A 152 -8.03 5.86 6.01
N SER A 153 -8.46 7.00 5.49
CA SER A 153 -8.23 7.40 4.11
C SER A 153 -7.91 8.89 4.03
N GLY A 154 -7.10 9.29 3.07
CA GLY A 154 -6.74 10.68 2.90
C GLY A 154 -5.97 10.94 1.62
N ASN A 155 -5.53 12.18 1.47
CA ASN A 155 -4.70 12.59 0.35
C ASN A 155 -3.23 12.69 0.78
N GLY A 156 -2.31 12.56 -0.17
CA GLY A 156 -0.89 12.58 0.09
C GLY A 156 -0.11 13.10 -1.11
N TYR A 157 1.15 13.44 -0.88
CA TYR A 157 2.04 13.85 -1.96
C TYR A 157 2.29 12.68 -2.91
N SER A 158 2.36 12.96 -4.21
CA SER A 158 2.56 11.93 -5.24
C SER A 158 3.92 11.23 -5.14
N ASN A 159 4.88 11.83 -4.43
CA ASN A 159 6.20 11.27 -4.16
C ASN A 159 6.27 10.47 -2.86
N MET A 160 5.19 10.29 -2.09
CA MET A 160 5.21 9.29 -1.00
C MET A 160 5.29 7.89 -1.60
N GLY A 161 5.72 6.90 -0.82
CA GLY A 161 5.88 5.50 -1.21
C GLY A 161 5.03 4.60 -0.34
N PHE A 162 4.02 3.94 -0.93
CA PHE A 162 3.11 3.02 -0.25
C PHE A 162 3.00 1.69 -0.98
N SER A 163 2.46 0.67 -0.31
CA SER A 163 2.20 -0.63 -0.92
C SER A 163 1.07 -0.54 -1.96
N VAL A 164 1.08 -1.47 -2.91
CA VAL A 164 0.01 -1.62 -3.91
C VAL A 164 -0.63 -2.99 -3.77
N ARG A 165 -1.96 -3.02 -3.83
CA ARG A 165 -2.75 -4.23 -4.07
C ARG A 165 -3.31 -4.17 -5.47
N CYS A 166 -3.42 -5.32 -6.11
CA CYS A 166 -4.13 -5.47 -7.37
C CYS A 166 -5.40 -6.31 -7.13
N VAL A 167 -6.55 -5.82 -7.59
CA VAL A 167 -7.84 -6.51 -7.62
C VAL A 167 -8.17 -6.90 -9.05
N LYS A 168 -8.98 -7.95 -9.23
CA LYS A 168 -9.32 -8.46 -10.55
C LYS A 168 -10.48 -7.62 -11.10
N ASN A 169 -10.43 -7.33 -12.39
CA ASN A 169 -11.56 -6.70 -13.11
C ASN A 169 -12.84 -7.55 -13.02
#